data_AF-A0A0B4X9A9-F1
#
_entry.id   AF-A0A0B4X9A9-F1
#
_cell.length_a   1.000
_cell.length_b   1.000
_cell.length_c   1.000
_cell.angle_alpha   90.00
_cell.angle_beta   90.00
_cell.angle_gamma   90.00
#
_symmetry.space_group_name_H-M   'P 1'
#
loop_
_entity.id
_entity.type
_entity.pdbx_description
1 polymer ?
#
loop_
_entity_poly.entity_id
_entity_poly.type
_entity_poly.pdbx_seq_one_letter_code
_entity_poly.pdbx_strand_id
1 'polypeptide(L)' 'MVNLDEQLKIVRKLQFRAASAKLELHDLAEDLPVRWTYIKVVAEKTFDVFAELDAARKRLSISEKS' A
#
# COMPACT_ATOMS: atom_id res chain seq x y z
N MET A 1 -3.92 24.43 8.38
CA MET A 1 -4.95 23.37 8.48
C MET A 1 -5.15 22.57 7.18
N VAL A 2 -5.00 23.14 5.97
CA VAL A 2 -5.19 22.42 4.68
C VAL A 2 -4.27 21.20 4.49
N ASN A 3 -3.05 21.22 5.05
CA ASN A 3 -2.05 20.15 4.87
C ASN A 3 -2.44 18.81 5.53
N LEU A 4 -3.09 18.84 6.70
CA LEU A 4 -3.47 17.62 7.42
C LEU A 4 -4.62 16.85 6.74
N ASP A 5 -5.64 17.55 6.25
CA ASP A 5 -6.77 16.91 5.55
C ASP A 5 -6.32 16.28 4.22
N GLU A 6 -5.42 16.95 3.48
CA GLU A 6 -4.79 16.42 2.27
C GLU A 6 -3.97 15.15 2.59
N GLN A 7 -3.16 15.17 3.63
CA GLN A 7 -2.37 14.01 4.07
C GLN A 7 -3.24 12.83 4.50
N LEU A 8 -4.35 13.08 5.21
CA LEU A 8 -5.31 12.05 5.59
C LEU A 8 -5.97 11.41 4.37
N LYS A 9 -6.34 12.20 3.35
CA LYS A 9 -6.87 11.69 2.08
C LYS A 9 -5.85 10.79 1.37
N ILE A 10 -4.59 11.21 1.32
CA ILE A 10 -3.50 10.41 0.74
C ILE A 10 -3.34 9.08 1.48
N VAL A 11 -3.28 9.11 2.81
CA VAL A 11 -3.15 7.88 3.62
C VAL A 11 -4.34 6.94 3.39
N ARG A 12 -5.58 7.45 3.37
CA ARG A 12 -6.77 6.63 3.10
C ARG A 12 -6.72 5.99 1.70
N LYS A 13 -6.32 6.74 0.69
CA LYS A 13 -6.14 6.23 -0.68
C LYS A 13 -5.09 5.12 -0.72
N LEU A 14 -3.96 5.30 -0.03
CA LEU A 14 -2.90 4.30 0.06
C LEU A 14 -3.33 3.05 0.84
N GLN A 15 -4.16 3.20 1.89
CA GLN A 15 -4.73 2.06 2.62
C GLN A 15 -5.59 1.18 1.72
N PHE A 16 -6.46 1.79 0.90
CA PHE A 16 -7.28 1.04 -0.05
C PHE A 16 -6.40 0.30 -1.08
N ARG A 17 -5.42 1.00 -1.67
CA ARG A 17 -4.47 0.38 -2.62
C ARG A 17 -3.70 -0.78 -1.99
N ALA A 18 -3.25 -0.63 -0.74
CA ALA A 18 -2.50 -1.67 -0.03
C ALA A 18 -3.37 -2.90 0.24
N ALA A 19 -4.64 -2.70 0.61
CA ALA A 19 -5.60 -3.78 0.79
C ALA A 19 -5.85 -4.55 -0.53
N SER A 20 -6.06 -3.83 -1.64
CA SER A 20 -6.22 -4.46 -2.96
C SER A 20 -4.97 -5.23 -3.39
N ALA A 21 -3.78 -4.67 -3.21
CA ALA A 21 -2.52 -5.35 -3.56
C ALA A 21 -2.29 -6.60 -2.71
N LYS A 22 -2.65 -6.55 -1.42
CA LYS A 22 -2.61 -7.72 -0.53
C LYS A 22 -3.54 -8.84 -1.02
N LEU A 23 -4.76 -8.51 -1.44
CA LEU A 23 -5.70 -9.49 -1.99
C LEU A 23 -5.17 -10.10 -3.28
N GLU A 24 -4.65 -9.28 -4.19
CA GLU A 24 -4.05 -9.76 -5.45
C GLU A 24 -2.87 -10.72 -5.20
N LEU A 25 -2.01 -10.42 -4.21
CA LEU A 25 -0.91 -11.30 -3.83
C LEU A 25 -1.40 -12.61 -3.19
N HIS A 26 -2.46 -12.56 -2.37
CA HIS A 26 -3.10 -13.74 -1.80
C HIS A 26 -3.66 -14.65 -2.89
N ASP A 27 -4.46 -14.09 -3.80
CA ASP A 27 -5.09 -14.84 -4.88
C ASP A 27 -4.04 -15.41 -5.86
N LEU A 28 -2.91 -14.71 -6.04
CA LEU A 28 -1.80 -15.24 -6.81
C LEU A 28 -1.16 -16.45 -6.14
N ALA A 29 -0.99 -16.42 -4.82
CA ALA A 29 -0.39 -17.52 -4.07
C ALA A 29 -1.28 -18.78 -4.09
N GLU A 30 -2.60 -18.60 -4.04
CA GLU A 30 -3.57 -19.70 -4.17
C GLU A 30 -3.58 -20.32 -5.58
N ASP A 31 -3.30 -19.51 -6.61
CA ASP A 31 -3.33 -19.94 -8.02
C ASP A 31 -1.98 -20.51 -8.52
N LEU A 32 -1.07 -20.86 -7.62
CA LEU A 32 0.16 -21.54 -8.00
C LEU A 32 -0.09 -23.03 -8.28
N PRO A 33 0.55 -23.61 -9.33
CA PRO A 33 1.61 -23.04 -10.15
C PRO A 33 1.12 -22.26 -11.39
N VAL A 34 -0.18 -22.09 -11.63
CA VAL A 34 -0.74 -21.54 -12.89
C VAL A 34 -0.16 -20.17 -13.25
N ARG A 35 -0.10 -19.24 -12.29
CA ARG A 35 0.38 -17.87 -12.50
C ARG A 35 1.78 -17.59 -11.93
N TRP A 36 2.65 -18.60 -11.79
CA TRP A 36 3.96 -18.44 -11.12
C TRP A 36 4.87 -17.34 -11.70
N THR A 37 4.75 -17.02 -12.99
CA THR A 37 5.53 -15.96 -13.65
C THR A 37 5.22 -14.56 -13.12
N TYR A 38 4.07 -14.36 -12.46
CA TYR A 38 3.64 -13.09 -11.89
C TYR A 38 4.14 -12.85 -10.45
N ILE A 39 4.78 -13.85 -9.82
CA ILE A 39 5.19 -13.76 -8.40
C ILE A 39 6.01 -12.50 -8.14
N LYS A 40 7.04 -12.24 -8.96
CA LYS A 40 7.93 -11.09 -8.74
C LYS A 40 7.18 -9.77 -8.87
N VAL A 41 6.44 -9.58 -9.97
CA VAL A 41 5.76 -8.31 -10.24
C VAL A 41 4.66 -8.00 -9.21
N VAL A 42 3.87 -9.00 -8.79
CA VAL A 42 2.81 -8.79 -7.80
C VAL A 42 3.41 -8.57 -6.41
N ALA A 43 4.48 -9.28 -6.05
CA ALA A 43 5.19 -9.06 -4.80
C ALA A 43 5.82 -7.66 -4.72
N GLU A 44 6.51 -7.23 -5.77
CA GLU A 44 7.12 -5.89 -5.88
C GLU A 44 6.05 -4.80 -5.77
N LYS A 45 4.99 -4.89 -6.56
CA LYS A 45 3.85 -3.95 -6.50
C LYS A 45 3.23 -3.88 -5.11
N THR A 46 3.08 -5.02 -4.45
CA THR A 46 2.53 -5.08 -3.09
C THR A 46 3.47 -4.38 -2.11
N PHE A 47 4.75 -4.72 -2.16
CA PHE A 47 5.78 -4.11 -1.32
C PHE A 47 5.80 -2.59 -1.46
N ASP A 48 5.85 -2.08 -2.70
CA ASP A 48 5.93 -0.64 -2.97
C ASP A 48 4.74 0.13 -2.39
N VAL A 49 3.53 -0.39 -2.55
CA VAL A 49 2.33 0.26 -2.02
C VAL A 49 2.32 0.28 -0.48
N PHE A 50 2.79 -0.80 0.17
CA PHE A 50 2.92 -0.82 1.63
C PHE A 50 4.02 0.12 2.12
N ALA A 51 5.14 0.23 1.40
CA ALA A 51 6.21 1.17 1.71
C ALA A 51 5.75 2.63 1.55
N GLU A 52 5.01 2.95 0.49
CA GLU A 52 4.37 4.26 0.29
C GLU A 52 3.41 4.60 1.45
N LEU A 53 2.57 3.64 1.86
CA LEU A 53 1.62 3.81 2.96
C LEU A 53 2.34 4.08 4.29
N ASP A 54 3.39 3.32 4.61
CA ASP A 54 4.18 3.51 5.83
C ASP A 54 4.83 4.90 5.85
N ALA A 55 5.45 5.31 4.74
CA ALA A 55 6.04 6.64 4.61
C ALA A 55 4.99 7.75 4.77
N ALA A 56 3.79 7.58 4.22
CA ALA A 56 2.69 8.53 4.37
C ALA A 56 2.20 8.64 5.82
N ARG A 57 2.07 7.52 6.53
CA ARG A 57 1.71 7.50 7.96
C ARG A 57 2.75 8.18 8.83
N LYS A 58 4.04 7.98 8.55
CA LYS A 58 5.14 8.66 9.25
C LYS A 58 5.07 10.17 9.07
N ARG A 59 4.84 10.65 7.84
CA ARG A 59 4.68 12.09 7.55
C ARG A 59 3.49 12.69 8.30
N LEU A 60 2.35 11.98 8.30
CA LEU A 60 1.16 12.41 9.04
C LEU A 60 1.44 12.54 10.54
N SER A 61 2.08 11.52 11.15
CA SER A 61 2.39 11.53 12.59
C SER A 61 3.37 12.65 13.00
N ILE A 62 4.32 13.00 12.13
CA ILE A 62 5.23 14.14 12.36
C ILE A 62 4.43 15.46 12.29
N SER A 63 3.52 15.59 11.33
CA SER A 63 2.68 16.79 11.16
C SER A 63 1.67 16.99 12.28
N GLU A 64 1.26 15.94 13.00
CA GLU A 64 0.37 16.02 14.17
C GLU A 64 1.11 16.47 15.45
N LYS A 65 2.44 16.30 15.51
CA LYS A 65 3.26 16.61 16.69
C LYS A 65 3.91 17.99 16.66
N SER A 66 3.87 18.68 15.52
CA SER A 66 4.48 19.99 15.31
C SER A 66 3.44 21.10 15.30
#